data_AF-A0AB37KNA5-F1
#
_entry.id   AF-A0AB37KNA5-F1
#
_cell.length_a   1.000
_cell.length_b   1.000
_cell.length_c   1.000
_cell.angle_alpha   90.00
_cell.angle_beta   90.00
_cell.angle_gamma   90.00
#
_symmetry.space_group_name_H-M   'P 1'
#
loop_
_entity.id
_entity.type
_entity.pdbx_description
1 polymer ?
#
loop_
_entity_poly.entity_id
_entity_poly.type
_entity_poly.pdbx_seq_one_letter_code
_entity_poly.pdbx_strand_id
1 'polypeptide(L)'
;MLLNELPKADGYYVYLLRCIDETLYCGWTTNLLKRYEKHVNGKGAKYTKAHPPMEVYYYEVCKDATTARKREYEIKQMNRQDKLKLMDRGKEHVTNNEKSISDVTENIIENETT
;
A
#
# COMPACT_ATOMS: atom_id res chain seq x y z
N MET A 1 -4.42 -3.77 -6.51
CA MET A 1 -5.21 -4.01 -5.27
C MET A 1 -6.29 -2.94 -5.15
N LEU A 2 -7.47 -3.25 -4.59
CA LEU A 2 -8.54 -2.26 -4.41
C LEU A 2 -8.21 -1.34 -3.23
N LEU A 3 -8.58 -0.05 -3.33
CA LEU A 3 -8.26 0.98 -2.33
C LEU A 3 -8.73 0.61 -0.90
N ASN A 4 -9.86 -0.09 -0.81
CA ASN A 4 -10.49 -0.48 0.46
C ASN A 4 -9.69 -1.54 1.24
N GLU A 5 -8.73 -2.19 0.60
CA GLU A 5 -7.92 -3.26 1.18
C GLU A 5 -6.56 -2.74 1.69
N LEU A 6 -6.25 -1.46 1.48
CA LEU A 6 -4.99 -0.88 1.97
C LEU A 6 -5.04 -0.63 3.48
N PRO A 7 -3.90 -0.84 4.18
CA PRO A 7 -3.81 -0.55 5.60
C PRO A 7 -4.08 0.93 5.86
N LYS A 8 -5.06 1.19 6.73
CA LYS A 8 -5.45 2.54 7.19
C LYS A 8 -4.58 3.04 8.34
N ALA A 9 -3.93 2.12 9.07
CA ALA A 9 -3.06 2.43 10.20
C ALA A 9 -1.74 3.07 9.74
N ASP A 10 -1.15 3.87 10.62
CA ASP A 10 0.23 4.31 10.46
C ASP A 10 1.20 3.15 10.76
N GLY A 11 2.37 3.17 10.12
CA GLY A 11 3.39 2.13 10.22
C GLY A 11 4.65 2.53 9.47
N TYR A 12 5.45 1.57 9.00
CA TYR A 12 6.52 1.83 8.06
C TYR A 12 6.32 0.90 6.86
N TYR A 13 6.06 1.47 5.70
CA TYR A 13 5.71 0.71 4.51
C TYR A 13 6.72 0.96 3.41
N VAL A 14 7.09 -0.10 2.70
CA VAL A 14 7.70 -0.01 1.36
C VAL A 14 6.66 -0.48 0.37
N TYR A 15 6.55 0.17 -0.78
CA TYR A 15 5.51 -0.11 -1.76
C TYR A 15 6.02 0.02 -3.19
N LEU A 16 5.33 -0.69 -4.08
CA LEU A 16 5.37 -0.50 -5.52
C LEU A 16 4.00 -0.04 -6.01
N LEU A 17 3.98 1.01 -6.84
CA LEU A 17 2.78 1.45 -7.57
C LEU A 17 2.91 1.02 -9.02
N ARG A 18 1.83 0.49 -9.60
CA ARG A 18 1.74 0.32 -11.07
C ARG A 18 1.18 1.60 -11.65
N CYS A 19 1.94 2.26 -12.51
CA CYS A 19 1.55 3.48 -13.20
C CYS A 19 0.82 3.18 -14.51
N ILE A 20 0.14 4.18 -15.07
CA ILE A 20 -0.63 4.06 -16.33
C ILE A 20 0.20 3.58 -17.53
N ASP A 21 1.51 3.75 -17.50
CA ASP A 21 2.47 3.33 -18.52
C ASP A 21 3.05 1.93 -18.25
N GLU A 22 2.44 1.17 -17.31
CA GLU A 22 2.89 -0.15 -16.85
C GLU A 22 4.28 -0.14 -16.19
N THR A 23 4.80 1.05 -15.86
CA THR A 23 6.02 1.18 -15.05
C THR A 23 5.72 0.96 -13.57
N LEU A 24 6.74 0.54 -12.83
CA LEU A 24 6.66 0.34 -11.38
C LEU A 24 7.42 1.45 -10.66
N TYR A 25 6.70 2.25 -9.88
CA TYR A 25 7.28 3.25 -9.00
C TYR A 25 7.49 2.67 -7.60
N CYS A 26 8.72 2.78 -7.06
CA CYS A 26 9.06 2.32 -5.71
C CYS A 26 9.19 3.49 -4.74
N GLY A 27 8.60 3.35 -3.55
CA GLY A 27 8.73 4.32 -2.47
C GLY A 27 8.52 3.70 -1.10
N TRP A 28 8.72 4.52 -0.06
CA TRP A 28 8.36 4.18 1.31
C TRP A 28 7.52 5.29 1.95
N THR A 29 6.78 4.97 3.01
CA THR A 29 5.96 5.94 3.73
C THR A 29 5.59 5.45 5.12
N THR A 30 5.10 6.34 5.97
CA THR A 30 4.49 5.95 7.25
C THR A 30 2.98 5.74 7.19
N ASN A 31 2.32 6.17 6.11
CA ASN A 31 0.89 5.94 5.91
C ASN A 31 0.64 5.64 4.44
N LEU A 32 0.40 4.37 4.12
CA LEU A 32 0.30 3.89 2.74
C LEU A 32 -0.90 4.48 2.01
N LEU A 33 -2.09 4.46 2.63
CA LEU A 33 -3.31 4.97 2.03
C LEU A 33 -3.20 6.46 1.68
N LYS A 34 -2.85 7.31 2.66
CA LYS A 34 -2.68 8.75 2.45
C LYS A 34 -1.61 9.04 1.40
N ARG A 35 -0.55 8.23 1.33
CA ARG A 35 0.51 8.40 0.35
C ARG A 35 0.03 8.08 -1.05
N TYR A 36 -0.68 6.96 -1.22
CA TYR A 36 -1.26 6.57 -2.50
C TYR A 36 -2.25 7.63 -3.01
N GLU A 37 -3.18 8.09 -2.15
CA GLU A 37 -4.12 9.16 -2.50
C GLU A 37 -3.41 10.45 -2.95
N LYS A 38 -2.31 10.83 -2.29
CA LYS A 38 -1.50 11.98 -2.73
C LYS A 38 -0.91 11.78 -4.12
N HIS A 39 -0.43 10.58 -4.44
CA HIS A 39 0.09 10.27 -5.76
C HIS A 39 -1.01 10.28 -6.83
N VAL A 40 -2.17 9.66 -6.58
CA VAL A 40 -3.34 9.69 -7.47
C VAL A 40 -3.79 11.13 -7.74
N ASN A 41 -3.81 11.99 -6.73
CA ASN A 41 -4.18 13.40 -6.84
C ASN A 41 -3.08 14.31 -7.43
N GLY A 42 -1.98 13.75 -7.94
CA GLY A 42 -0.88 14.52 -8.55
C GLY A 42 -0.08 15.39 -7.56
N LYS A 43 -0.28 15.19 -6.24
CA LYS A 43 0.41 15.88 -5.14
C LYS A 43 1.55 15.05 -4.54
N GLY A 44 1.90 13.94 -5.18
CA GLY A 44 2.97 13.03 -4.79
C GLY A 44 4.33 13.41 -5.38
N ALA A 45 5.06 12.41 -5.89
CA ALA A 45 6.35 12.63 -6.52
C ALA A 45 6.21 13.24 -7.93
N LYS A 46 7.26 13.95 -8.40
CA LYS A 46 7.31 14.51 -9.76
C LYS A 46 7.01 13.46 -10.83
N TYR A 47 7.58 12.26 -10.68
CA TYR A 47 7.36 11.14 -11.62
C TYR A 47 5.89 10.74 -11.69
N THR A 48 5.28 10.46 -10.54
CA THR A 48 3.88 10.01 -10.45
C THR A 48 2.86 11.10 -10.80
N LYS A 49 3.26 12.37 -10.83
CA LYS A 49 2.43 13.45 -11.35
C LYS A 49 2.30 13.37 -12.88
N ALA A 50 3.38 13.01 -13.57
CA ALA A 50 3.38 12.78 -15.02
C ALA A 50 2.87 11.38 -15.40
N HIS A 51 3.05 10.39 -14.51
CA HIS A 51 2.62 9.00 -14.68
C HIS A 51 1.76 8.58 -13.47
N PRO A 52 0.46 8.94 -13.45
CA PRO A 52 -0.42 8.63 -12.34
C PRO A 52 -0.43 7.12 -12.00
N PRO A 53 -0.42 6.74 -10.72
CA PRO A 53 -0.55 5.35 -10.32
C PRO A 53 -1.99 4.86 -10.53
N MET A 54 -2.14 3.66 -11.09
CA MET A 54 -3.42 2.98 -11.20
C MET A 54 -3.74 2.17 -9.95
N GLU A 55 -2.73 1.59 -9.31
CA GLU A 55 -2.91 0.77 -8.11
C GLU A 55 -1.62 0.68 -7.28
N VAL A 56 -1.78 0.28 -6.02
CA VAL A 56 -0.68 -0.32 -5.26
C VAL A 56 -0.51 -1.75 -5.77
N TYR A 57 0.65 -2.01 -6.37
CA TYR A 57 1.03 -3.30 -6.92
C TYR A 57 1.53 -4.26 -5.83
N TYR A 58 2.28 -3.72 -4.86
CA TYR A 58 2.87 -4.48 -3.76
C TYR A 58 3.13 -3.53 -2.59
N TYR A 59 3.04 -4.04 -1.36
CA TYR A 59 3.59 -3.37 -0.19
C TYR A 59 4.06 -4.40 0.86
N GLU A 60 4.96 -3.97 1.74
CA GLU A 60 5.36 -4.72 2.92
C GLU A 60 5.51 -3.79 4.14
N VAL A 61 5.23 -4.34 5.33
CA VAL A 61 5.37 -3.63 6.60
C VAL A 61 6.78 -3.87 7.15
N CYS A 62 7.45 -2.78 7.49
CA CYS A 62 8.79 -2.77 8.06
C CYS A 62 8.72 -2.44 9.56
N LYS A 63 9.72 -2.90 10.31
CA LYS A 63 9.86 -2.61 11.74
C LYS A 63 10.05 -1.12 12.03
N ASP A 64 10.83 -0.44 11.19
CA ASP A 64 11.22 0.95 11.37
C ASP A 64 11.54 1.63 10.02
N ALA A 65 11.71 2.95 10.07
CA ALA A 65 11.99 3.76 8.90
C ALA A 65 13.36 3.45 8.25
N THR A 66 14.33 2.94 9.03
CA THR A 66 15.66 2.60 8.51
C THR A 66 15.57 1.34 7.66
N THR A 67 14.87 0.33 8.16
CA THR A 67 14.58 -0.93 7.48
C THR A 67 13.78 -0.66 6.21
N ALA A 68 12.76 0.19 6.27
CA ALA A 68 11.98 0.57 5.09
C ALA A 68 12.84 1.20 3.99
N ARG A 69 13.74 2.13 4.33
CA ARG A 69 14.62 2.78 3.33
C ARG A 69 15.65 1.81 2.75
N LYS A 70 16.23 0.93 3.57
CA LYS A 70 17.15 -0.12 3.09
C LYS A 70 16.44 -1.03 2.09
N ARG A 71 15.21 -1.43 2.42
CA ARG A 71 14.41 -2.29 1.59
C ARG A 71 13.93 -1.62 0.30
N GLU A 72 13.55 -0.34 0.35
CA GLU A 72 13.30 0.48 -0.84
C GLU A 72 14.52 0.50 -1.77
N TYR A 73 15.73 0.67 -1.22
CA TYR A 73 16.97 0.64 -1.99
C TYR A 73 17.20 -0.71 -2.66
N GLU A 74 17.04 -1.83 -1.94
CA GLU A 74 17.14 -3.18 -2.50
C GLU A 74 16.16 -3.38 -3.67
N ILE A 75 14.88 -3.02 -3.48
CA ILE A 75 13.86 -3.15 -4.52
C ILE A 75 14.23 -2.28 -5.72
N LYS A 76 14.79 -1.08 -5.53
CA LYS A 76 15.23 -0.24 -6.65
C LYS A 76 16.32 -0.90 -7.49
N GLN A 77 17.22 -1.67 -6.87
CA GLN A 77 18.29 -2.43 -7.57
C GLN A 77 17.78 -3.69 -8.28
N MET A 78 16.59 -4.19 -7.94
CA MET A 78 16.01 -5.35 -8.63
C MET A 78 15.71 -5.06 -10.11
N ASN A 79 15.95 -6.06 -10.95
CA ASN A 79 15.47 -6.04 -12.33
C ASN A 79 13.92 -6.10 -12.37
N ARG A 80 13.34 -5.86 -13.56
CA ARG A 80 11.89 -5.85 -13.72
C ARG A 80 11.24 -7.20 -13.38
N GLN A 81 11.87 -8.33 -13.74
CA GLN A 81 11.32 -9.66 -13.50
C GLN A 81 11.22 -9.96 -12.01
N ASP A 82 12.24 -9.58 -11.24
CA ASP A 82 12.25 -9.81 -9.79
C ASP A 82 11.25 -8.91 -9.05
N LYS A 83 11.04 -7.67 -9.53
CA LYS A 83 9.97 -6.79 -9.01
C LYS A 83 8.58 -7.39 -9.22
N LEU A 84 8.32 -7.99 -10.38
CA LEU A 84 7.02 -8.60 -10.66
C LEU A 84 6.75 -9.81 -9.77
N LYS A 85 7.78 -10.59 -9.43
CA LYS A 85 7.67 -11.73 -8.50
C LYS A 85 7.37 -11.31 -7.05
N LEU A 86 7.49 -10.03 -6.69
CA LEU A 86 7.12 -9.58 -5.34
C LEU A 86 5.62 -9.71 -5.07
N MET A 87 4.78 -9.63 -6.10
CA MET A 87 3.33 -9.81 -5.96
C MET A 87 2.97 -11.22 -5.48
N ASP A 88 3.75 -12.23 -5.91
CA ASP A 88 3.56 -13.62 -5.48
C ASP A 88 3.96 -13.82 -4.00
N ARG A 89 4.86 -12.98 -3.48
CA ARG A 89 5.38 -13.04 -2.11
C ARG A 89 4.64 -12.14 -1.12
N GLY A 90 4.00 -11.09 -1.61
CA GLY A 90 3.33 -10.06 -0.79
C GLY A 90 1.97 -10.49 -0.21
N LYS A 91 1.44 -11.66 -0.61
CA LYS A 91 0.19 -12.20 -0.06
C LYS A 91 0.34 -12.83 1.33
N GLU A 92 1.55 -13.06 1.82
CA GLU A 92 1.78 -13.85 3.05
C GLU A 92 1.70 -13.09 4.37
N HIS A 93 1.30 -11.81 4.41
CA HIS A 93 1.11 -11.08 5.68
C HIS A 93 -0.12 -10.15 5.67
N VAL A 94 -1.26 -10.70 5.24
CA VAL A 94 -2.57 -10.23 5.72
C VAL A 94 -3.25 -11.46 6.32
N THR A 95 -3.71 -11.34 7.57
CA THR A 95 -4.43 -12.33 8.41
C THR A 95 -3.60 -13.27 9.29
N ASN A 96 -3.07 -12.74 10.40
CA ASN A 96 -3.19 -13.38 11.72
C ASN A 96 -3.90 -12.41 12.67
N ASN A 97 -5.11 -12.00 12.29
CA ASN A 97 -6.13 -11.58 13.24
C ASN A 97 -7.49 -11.66 12.51
N GLU A 98 -7.91 -12.88 12.21
CA GLU A 98 -9.33 -13.17 12.01
C GLU A 98 -10.01 -13.01 13.37
N LYS A 99 -10.32 -11.76 13.72
CA LYS A 99 -11.49 -11.50 14.54
C LYS A 99 -12.52 -10.89 13.60
N SER A 100 -13.30 -11.80 13.02
CA SER A 100 -14.68 -11.65 12.55
C SER A 100 -15.16 -10.20 12.46
N ILE A 101 -14.99 -9.58 11.28
CA ILE A 101 -15.62 -8.29 10.95
C ILE A 101 -17.14 -8.48 10.70
N SER A 102 -17.66 -9.71 10.77
CA SER A 102 -19.10 -9.99 10.76
C SER A 102 -19.85 -9.55 12.03
N ASP A 103 -19.16 -9.35 13.16
CA ASP A 103 -19.85 -9.15 14.46
C ASP A 103 -19.93 -7.67 14.87
N VAL A 104 -19.42 -6.74 14.06
CA VAL A 104 -19.41 -5.30 14.37
C VAL A 104 -20.40 -4.51 13.52
N THR A 105 -20.93 -5.08 12.43
CA THR A 105 -21.82 -4.36 11.50
C THR A 105 -23.30 -4.39 11.89
N GLU A 106 -23.70 -5.08 12.96
CA GLU A 106 -25.10 -5.05 13.46
C GLU A 106 -25.34 -4.04 14.59
N ASN A 107 -24.31 -3.41 15.18
CA ASN A 107 -24.48 -2.57 16.37
C ASN A 107 -24.48 -1.05 16.12
N ILE A 108 -24.77 -0.57 14.90
CA ILE A 108 -24.77 0.88 14.59
C ILE A 108 -26.14 1.41 14.10
N ILE A 109 -27.17 0.57 13.91
CA ILE A 109 -28.51 1.02 13.44
C ILE A 109 -29.60 0.94 14.51
N GLU A 110 -29.33 1.31 15.78
CA GLU A 110 -30.40 1.44 16.79
C GLU A 110 -30.44 2.76 17.57
N ASN A 111 -29.57 3.75 17.27
CA ASN A 111 -29.54 4.99 18.07
C ASN A 111 -29.99 6.25 17.31
N GLU A 112 -30.93 6.14 16.38
CA GLU A 112 -31.66 7.28 15.81
C GLU A 112 -33.16 6.97 15.62
N THR A 113 -33.88 6.67 16.71
CA THR A 113 -35.30 7.03 16.87
C THR A 113 -35.72 6.85 18.32
N THR A 114 -35.68 7.93 19.09
CA THR A 114 -36.65 8.25 20.14
C THR A 114 -36.74 9.76 20.24
#